data_AF-M4YJU1-F1
#
_entry.id   AF-M4YJU1-F1
#
_cell.length_a   1.000
_cell.length_b   1.000
_cell.length_c   1.000
_cell.angle_alpha   90.00
_cell.angle_beta   90.00
_cell.angle_gamma   90.00
#
_symmetry.space_group_name_H-M   'P 1'
#
loop_
_entity.id
_entity.type
_entity.pdbx_description
1 polymer ?
#
loop_
_entity_poly.entity_id
_entity_poly.type
_entity_poly.pdbx_seq_one_letter_code
_entity_poly.pdbx_strand_id
1 'polypeptide(L)'
;MAEMLRTVLDNPKKKSEIYTGIPEQKKLALLIEYGLLEETKLFKKNTKLISITEKGINVLKAYDVLQKTIAGETIEENHRTPKTIPLKTSDIKN
;
A
#
# COMPACT_ATOMS: atom_id res chain seq x y z
N MET A 1 -12.93 3.99 -3.10
CA MET A 1 -11.64 3.39 -3.53
C MET A 1 -10.79 3.05 -2.32
N ALA A 2 -10.66 3.96 -1.36
CA ALA A 2 -9.94 3.76 -0.09
C ALA A 2 -10.41 2.55 0.75
N GLU A 3 -11.71 2.26 0.81
CA GLU A 3 -12.25 1.13 1.58
C GLU A 3 -11.65 -0.22 1.17
N MET A 4 -11.54 -0.50 -0.14
CA MET A 4 -10.98 -1.76 -0.65
C MET A 4 -9.47 -1.87 -0.37
N LEU A 5 -8.74 -0.75 -0.38
CA LEU A 5 -7.34 -0.71 0.00
C LEU A 5 -7.18 -0.96 1.51
N ARG A 6 -8.05 -0.39 2.37
CA ARG A 6 -8.06 -0.66 3.82
C ARG A 6 -8.32 -2.14 4.11
N THR A 7 -9.26 -2.77 3.42
CA THR A 7 -9.58 -4.20 3.60
C THR A 7 -8.39 -5.14 3.34
N VAL A 8 -7.48 -4.74 2.44
CA VAL A 8 -6.28 -5.52 2.09
C VAL A 8 -5.06 -5.13 2.93
N LEU A 9 -5.04 -3.92 3.50
CA LEU A 9 -3.93 -3.43 4.32
C LEU A 9 -3.70 -4.27 5.58
N ASP A 10 -4.78 -4.66 6.27
CA ASP A 10 -4.67 -5.38 7.55
C ASP A 10 -4.20 -6.84 7.39
N ASN A 11 -4.45 -7.46 6.23
CA ASN A 11 -4.00 -8.82 5.94
C ASN A 11 -4.11 -9.11 4.44
N PRO A 12 -3.09 -9.69 3.78
CA PRO A 12 -3.24 -10.22 2.44
C PRO A 12 -4.37 -11.26 2.40
N LYS A 13 -5.34 -11.05 1.51
CA LYS A 13 -6.55 -11.89 1.41
C LYS A 13 -6.56 -12.65 0.09
N LYS A 14 -7.23 -13.80 0.04
CA LYS A 14 -7.44 -14.47 -1.24
C LYS A 14 -8.33 -13.61 -2.12
N LYS A 15 -8.07 -13.60 -3.42
CA LYS A 15 -8.90 -12.88 -4.39
C LYS A 15 -10.39 -13.23 -4.27
N SER A 16 -10.70 -14.49 -3.96
CA SER A 16 -12.06 -14.99 -3.73
C SER A 16 -12.68 -14.55 -2.41
N GLU A 17 -11.87 -14.18 -1.41
CA GLU A 17 -12.33 -13.68 -0.09
C GLU A 17 -12.53 -12.17 -0.08
N ILE A 18 -11.95 -11.47 -1.06
CA ILE A 18 -12.11 -10.02 -1.19
C ILE A 18 -13.48 -9.70 -1.80
N TYR A 19 -14.01 -10.50 -2.76
CA TYR A 19 -15.34 -10.22 -3.35
C TYR A 19 -16.17 -11.39 -3.89
N THR A 20 -17.49 -11.14 -3.89
CA THR A 20 -18.60 -12.00 -4.35
C THR A 20 -19.43 -11.39 -5.51
N GLY A 21 -19.09 -10.20 -6.06
CA GLY A 21 -19.88 -9.48 -7.09
C GLY A 21 -19.09 -8.88 -8.28
N ILE A 22 -19.77 -8.53 -9.39
CA ILE A 22 -19.17 -8.03 -10.66
C ILE A 22 -18.59 -6.59 -10.56
N PRO A 23 -19.30 -5.60 -9.96
CA PRO A 23 -18.78 -4.24 -9.85
C PRO A 23 -17.48 -4.17 -9.05
N GLU A 24 -17.35 -5.00 -8.01
CA GLU A 24 -16.15 -5.01 -7.18
C GLU A 24 -14.97 -5.72 -7.85
N GLN A 25 -15.23 -6.70 -8.73
CA GLN A 25 -14.18 -7.30 -9.57
C GLN A 25 -13.54 -6.28 -10.53
N LYS A 26 -14.33 -5.43 -11.18
CA LYS A 26 -13.80 -4.38 -12.08
C LYS A 26 -12.92 -3.38 -11.33
N LYS A 27 -13.36 -2.99 -10.13
CA LYS A 27 -12.61 -2.07 -9.27
C LYS A 27 -11.31 -2.70 -8.75
N LEU A 28 -11.32 -3.98 -8.41
CA LEU A 28 -10.11 -4.72 -8.04
C LEU A 28 -9.11 -4.81 -9.20
N ALA A 29 -9.59 -5.12 -10.41
CA ALA A 29 -8.75 -5.16 -11.60
C ALA A 29 -8.07 -3.81 -11.86
N LEU A 30 -8.83 -2.71 -11.76
CA LEU A 30 -8.29 -1.35 -11.86
C LEU A 30 -7.23 -1.06 -10.80
N LEU A 31 -7.47 -1.44 -9.53
CA LEU A 31 -6.48 -1.22 -8.46
C LEU A 31 -5.17 -1.99 -8.68
N ILE A 32 -5.25 -3.19 -9.26
CA ILE A 32 -4.07 -3.97 -9.67
C ILE A 32 -3.38 -3.30 -10.87
N GLU A 33 -4.13 -2.86 -11.87
CA GLU A 33 -3.62 -2.17 -13.07
C GLU A 33 -2.89 -0.86 -12.71
N TYR A 34 -3.42 -0.10 -11.75
CA TYR A 34 -2.77 1.11 -11.23
C TYR A 34 -1.56 0.81 -10.33
N GLY A 35 -1.28 -0.46 -10.04
CA GLY A 35 -0.18 -0.91 -9.18
C GLY A 35 -0.40 -0.58 -7.71
N LEU A 36 -1.65 -0.38 -7.27
CA LEU A 36 -2.00 -0.14 -5.86
C LEU A 36 -2.18 -1.45 -5.09
N LEU A 37 -2.51 -2.53 -5.80
CA LEU A 37 -2.58 -3.89 -5.30
C LEU A 37 -1.71 -4.81 -6.17
N GLU A 38 -1.20 -5.89 -5.60
CA GLU A 38 -0.46 -6.93 -6.31
C GLU A 38 -1.15 -8.30 -6.16
N GLU A 39 -1.08 -9.13 -7.21
CA GLU A 39 -1.57 -10.51 -7.18
C GLU A 39 -0.40 -11.49 -7.09
N THR A 40 -0.26 -12.15 -5.95
CA THR A 40 0.79 -13.15 -5.71
C THR A 40 0.21 -14.55 -5.77
N LYS A 41 0.77 -15.40 -6.64
CA LYS A 41 0.37 -16.82 -6.74
C LYS A 41 1.07 -17.63 -5.65
N LEU A 42 0.29 -18.19 -4.74
CA LEU A 42 0.77 -19.22 -3.82
C LEU A 42 0.88 -20.56 -4.56
N PHE A 43 2.11 -20.96 -4.88
CA PHE A 43 2.44 -22.23 -5.55
C PHE A 43 1.80 -23.46 -4.90
N LYS A 44 1.57 -23.43 -3.57
CA LYS A 44 1.09 -24.59 -2.81
C LYS A 44 -0.40 -24.90 -2.96
N LYS A 45 -1.24 -23.97 -3.43
CA LYS A 45 -2.72 -24.13 -3.40
C LYS A 45 -3.45 -23.55 -4.62
N ASN A 46 -2.74 -23.26 -5.72
CA ASN A 46 -3.28 -22.53 -6.88
C ASN A 46 -4.09 -21.29 -6.49
N THR A 47 -3.70 -20.66 -5.37
CA THR A 47 -4.46 -19.60 -4.71
C THR A 47 -3.81 -18.28 -5.05
N LYS A 48 -4.62 -17.31 -5.46
CA LYS A 48 -4.20 -15.94 -5.74
C LYS A 48 -4.44 -15.11 -4.49
N LEU A 49 -3.37 -14.64 -3.86
CA LEU A 49 -3.42 -13.63 -2.82
C LEU A 49 -3.37 -12.26 -3.44
N ILE A 50 -4.10 -11.33 -2.84
CA ILE A 50 -3.99 -9.92 -3.14
C ILE A 50 -3.38 -9.24 -1.93
N SER A 51 -2.35 -8.44 -2.18
CA SER A 51 -1.66 -7.64 -1.17
C SER A 51 -1.67 -6.17 -1.58
N ILE A 52 -1.57 -5.26 -0.62
CA ILE A 52 -1.40 -3.84 -0.90
C ILE A 52 0.07 -3.54 -1.21
N THR A 53 0.32 -2.72 -2.24
CA THR A 53 1.66 -2.28 -2.58
C THR A 53 2.07 -1.06 -1.76
N GLU A 54 3.35 -0.72 -1.72
CA GLU A 54 3.83 0.55 -1.12
C GLU A 54 3.13 1.77 -1.73
N LYS A 55 2.90 1.75 -3.05
CA LYS A 55 2.13 2.78 -3.75
C LYS A 55 0.69 2.86 -3.24
N GLY A 56 0.04 1.71 -3.04
CA GLY A 56 -1.29 1.62 -2.42
C GLY A 56 -1.33 2.21 -1.01
N ILE A 57 -0.34 1.91 -0.18
CA ILE A 57 -0.20 2.45 1.18
C ILE A 57 -0.06 3.99 1.15
N ASN A 58 0.77 4.52 0.25
CA ASN A 58 0.99 5.97 0.15
C ASN A 58 -0.26 6.70 -0.34
N VAL A 59 -1.01 6.13 -1.29
CA VAL A 59 -2.30 6.68 -1.71
C VAL A 59 -3.31 6.68 -0.55
N LEU A 60 -3.31 5.64 0.28
CA LEU A 60 -4.20 5.56 1.43
C LEU A 60 -3.88 6.65 2.47
N LYS A 61 -2.59 6.83 2.78
CA LYS A 61 -2.12 7.91 3.67
C LYS A 61 -2.48 9.29 3.13
N ALA A 62 -2.27 9.53 1.83
CA ALA A 62 -2.65 10.79 1.19
C ALA A 62 -4.16 11.04 1.27
N TYR A 63 -4.97 10.00 1.07
CA TYR A 63 -6.42 10.10 1.24
C TYR A 63 -6.82 10.46 2.67
N ASP A 64 -6.20 9.83 3.68
CA ASP A 64 -6.47 10.13 5.08
C ASP A 64 -6.07 11.57 5.45
N VAL A 65 -4.92 12.03 4.95
CA VAL A 65 -4.47 13.43 5.10
C VAL A 65 -5.50 14.38 4.48
N LEU A 66 -5.92 14.14 3.24
CA LEU A 66 -6.93 14.98 2.57
C LEU A 66 -8.25 15.04 3.35
N GLN A 67 -8.72 13.90 3.86
CA GLN A 67 -9.96 13.86 4.67
C GLN A 67 -9.83 14.69 5.94
N LYS A 68 -8.69 14.60 6.64
CA LYS A 68 -8.41 15.42 7.83
C LYS A 68 -8.30 16.91 7.51
N THR A 69 -7.66 17.27 6.39
CA THR A 69 -7.61 18.66 5.92
C THR A 69 -9.01 19.20 5.64
N ILE A 70 -9.86 18.44 4.96
CA ILE A 70 -11.24 18.83 4.66
C ILE A 70 -12.07 18.97 5.94
N ALA A 71 -11.82 18.13 6.95
CA ALA A 71 -12.46 18.20 8.26
C ALA A 71 -11.95 19.35 9.15
N GLY A 72 -10.94 20.10 8.72
CA GLY A 72 -10.33 21.18 9.51
C GLY A 72 -9.43 20.69 10.65
N GLU A 73 -8.99 19.43 10.62
CA GLU A 73 -8.06 18.87 11.60
C GLU A 73 -6.61 19.28 11.29
N THR A 74 -5.87 19.72 12.32
CA THR A 74 -4.43 19.98 12.21
C THR A 74 -3.68 18.69 11.95
N ILE A 75 -2.99 18.61 10.82
CA ILE A 75 -2.17 17.45 10.45
C ILE A 75 -0.76 17.69 10.96
N GLU A 76 -0.36 17.01 12.04
CA GLU A 76 1.04 16.99 12.46
C GLU A 76 1.86 16.19 11.42
N GLU A 77 2.59 16.92 10.58
CA GLU A 77 3.49 16.34 9.60
C GLU A 77 4.76 15.85 10.32
N ASN A 78 4.82 14.56 10.62
CA ASN A 78 5.96 13.96 11.29
C ASN A 78 7.10 13.74 10.27
N HIS A 79 7.87 14.80 10.00
CA HIS A 79 9.11 14.75 9.20
C HIS A 79 10.16 13.93 9.96
N ARG A 80 10.16 12.60 9.80
CA ARG A 80 11.34 11.81 10.14
C ARG A 80 12.45 12.18 9.15
N THR A 81 13.34 13.07 9.58
CA THR A 81 14.63 13.31 8.94
C THR A 81 15.31 11.97 8.66
N PRO A 82 15.77 11.70 7.42
CA PRO A 82 16.62 10.56 7.16
C PRO A 82 17.88 10.72 8.02
N LYS A 83 18.16 9.77 8.92
CA LYS A 83 19.45 9.71 9.60
C LYS A 83 20.54 9.56 8.53
N THR A 84 21.30 10.61 8.30
CA THR A 84 22.54 10.55 7.53
C THR A 84 23.49 9.60 8.26
N ILE A 85 23.72 8.41 7.68
CA ILE A 85 24.74 7.49 8.18
C ILE A 85 26.09 8.11 7.80
N PRO A 86 27.00 8.38 8.75
CA PRO A 86 28.35 8.81 8.41
C PRO A 86 28.99 7.70 7.56
N LEU A 87 29.37 8.00 6.32
CA LEU A 87 30.24 7.12 5.56
C LEU A 87 31.59 7.08 6.27
N LYS A 88 31.88 5.96 6.91
CA LYS A 88 33.21 5.63 7.42
C LYS A 88 34.13 5.43 6.21
N THR A 89 34.94 6.44 5.89
CA THR A 89 36.04 6.28 4.93
C THR A 89 37.15 5.49 5.62
N SER A 90 37.06 4.17 5.59
CA SER A 90 38.20 3.31 5.91
C SER A 90 39.23 3.41 4.79
N ASP A 91 40.45 3.82 5.15
CA ASP A 91 41.71 3.44 4.51
C ASP A 91 41.76 3.46 2.97
N ILE A 92 41.86 4.66 2.38
CA ILE A 92 42.47 4.79 1.04
C ILE A 92 43.98 4.81 1.24
N LYS A 93 44.58 3.61 1.24
CA LYS A 93 46.03 3.40 1.20
C LYS A 93 46.50 3.71 -0.22
N ASN A 94 47.34 4.74 -0.37
CA ASN A 94 48.29 4.84 -1.48
C ASN A 94 49.56 5.52 -1.00
#